data_AF-A0A8T5QKM9-F1
#
_entry.id   AF-A0A8T5QKM9-F1
#
_cell.length_a   1.000
_cell.length_b   1.000
_cell.length_c   1.000
_cell.angle_alpha   90.00
_cell.angle_beta   90.00
_cell.angle_gamma   90.00
#
_symmetry.space_group_name_H-M   'P 1'
#
loop_
_entity.id
_entity.type
_entity.pdbx_description
1 polymer ?
#
loop_
_entity_poly.entity_id
_entity_poly.type
_entity_poly.pdbx_seq_one_letter_code
_entity_poly.pdbx_strand_id
1 'polypeptide(L)'
;YQEKDERKLGSIGAVDFTKVKDPEDVALKLLEDRIELLQKHYDINEEDEEFLEELALKFNFLLKGKKPDTKRSSRKLLQDWQNGEIKVK
;
A
#
# COMPACT_ATOMS: atom_id res chain seq x y z
N TYR A 1 -10.53 -2.08 -22.40
CA TYR A 1 -9.13 -2.12 -21.95
C TYR A 1 -9.13 -2.52 -20.48
N GLN A 2 -9.20 -3.82 -20.13
CA GLN A 2 -9.18 -4.26 -18.72
C GLN A 2 -8.32 -5.50 -18.47
N GLU A 3 -7.73 -6.14 -19.49
CA GLU A 3 -7.06 -7.44 -19.31
C GLU A 3 -5.54 -7.37 -19.01
N LYS A 4 -4.94 -6.17 -18.95
CA LYS A 4 -3.48 -6.05 -18.75
C LYS A 4 -3.04 -5.86 -17.30
N ASP A 5 -3.93 -5.40 -16.43
CA ASP A 5 -3.59 -4.98 -15.07
C ASP A 5 -3.61 -6.16 -14.07
N GLU A 6 -4.50 -7.14 -14.28
CA GLU A 6 -4.61 -8.32 -13.41
C GLU A 6 -3.33 -9.16 -13.30
N ARG A 7 -2.53 -9.26 -14.39
CA ARG A 7 -1.30 -10.08 -14.39
C ARG A 7 -0.18 -9.45 -13.56
N LYS A 8 -0.11 -8.11 -13.50
CA LYS A 8 0.88 -7.41 -12.69
C LYS A 8 0.53 -7.48 -11.21
N LEU A 9 -0.75 -7.35 -10.86
CA LEU A 9 -1.24 -7.45 -9.49
C LEU A 9 -1.03 -8.82 -8.87
N GLY A 10 -1.31 -9.89 -9.61
CA GLY A 10 -1.02 -11.25 -9.16
C GLY A 10 0.47 -11.43 -8.83
N SER A 11 1.34 -10.72 -9.54
CA SER A 11 2.77 -10.69 -9.24
C SER A 11 3.08 -9.84 -7.99
N ILE A 12 2.43 -8.69 -7.80
CA ILE A 12 2.62 -7.82 -6.62
C ILE A 12 2.14 -8.52 -5.33
N GLY A 13 0.98 -9.18 -5.37
CA GLY A 13 0.49 -10.01 -4.25
C GLY A 13 1.36 -11.26 -4.01
N ALA A 14 2.02 -11.78 -5.04
CA ALA A 14 2.91 -12.93 -4.91
C ALA A 14 4.34 -12.57 -4.45
N VAL A 15 4.77 -11.30 -4.60
CA VAL A 15 6.11 -10.86 -4.20
C VAL A 15 6.11 -10.53 -2.71
N ASP A 16 6.59 -11.47 -1.90
CA ASP A 16 6.72 -11.37 -0.44
C ASP A 16 7.19 -9.99 0.06
N PHE A 17 6.38 -9.32 0.88
CA PHE A 17 6.65 -7.96 1.40
C PHE A 17 8.01 -7.83 2.13
N THR A 18 8.58 -8.93 2.62
CA THR A 18 9.89 -8.94 3.28
C THR A 18 11.06 -8.93 2.30
N LYS A 19 10.85 -9.42 1.08
CA LYS A 19 11.87 -9.51 0.02
C LYS A 19 11.82 -8.33 -0.95
N VAL A 20 10.79 -7.49 -0.86
CA VAL A 20 10.68 -6.27 -1.66
C VAL A 20 11.85 -5.33 -1.32
N LYS A 21 12.67 -5.02 -2.34
CA LYS A 21 13.76 -4.04 -2.23
C LYS A 21 13.23 -2.64 -1.97
N ASP A 22 12.19 -2.25 -2.69
CA ASP A 22 11.57 -0.93 -2.63
C ASP A 22 10.08 -1.06 -2.32
N PRO A 23 9.71 -1.14 -1.02
CA PRO A 23 8.31 -1.32 -0.63
C PRO A 23 7.44 -0.13 -1.01
N GLU A 24 8.02 1.07 -1.09
CA GLU A 24 7.32 2.28 -1.54
C GLU A 24 6.88 2.15 -3.00
N ASP A 25 7.78 1.82 -3.92
CA ASP A 25 7.46 1.69 -5.36
C ASP A 25 6.39 0.61 -5.63
N VAL A 26 6.44 -0.50 -4.88
CA VAL A 26 5.44 -1.58 -5.00
C VAL A 26 4.11 -1.17 -4.37
N ALA A 27 4.12 -0.46 -3.24
CA ALA A 27 2.92 0.07 -2.59
C ALA A 27 2.25 1.12 -3.47
N LEU A 28 3.01 2.04 -4.08
CA LEU A 28 2.50 3.04 -5.02
C LEU A 28 1.81 2.39 -6.21
N LYS A 29 2.44 1.38 -6.84
CA LYS A 29 1.80 0.62 -7.93
C LYS A 29 0.52 -0.09 -7.50
N LEU A 30 0.49 -0.62 -6.28
CA LEU A 30 -0.71 -1.23 -5.73
C LEU A 30 -1.80 -0.19 -5.49
N LEU A 31 -1.41 0.99 -5.00
CA LEU A 31 -2.28 2.15 -4.87
C LEU A 31 -2.87 2.52 -6.21
N GLU A 32 -2.06 2.86 -7.22
CA GLU A 32 -2.55 3.29 -8.55
C GLU A 32 -3.58 2.32 -9.15
N ASP A 33 -3.44 1.02 -8.90
CA ASP A 33 -4.33 0.00 -9.44
C ASP A 33 -5.60 -0.24 -8.58
N ARG A 34 -5.49 -0.07 -7.25
CA ARG A 34 -6.52 -0.45 -6.27
C ARG A 34 -6.85 0.68 -5.29
N ILE A 35 -6.65 1.93 -5.70
CA ILE A 35 -6.78 3.11 -4.84
C ILE A 35 -8.18 3.19 -4.24
N GLU A 36 -9.21 2.94 -5.04
CA GLU A 36 -10.61 2.98 -4.61
C GLU A 36 -10.91 2.01 -3.46
N LEU A 37 -10.28 0.82 -3.47
CA LEU A 37 -10.45 -0.19 -2.42
C LEU A 37 -9.65 0.17 -1.17
N LEU A 38 -8.42 0.66 -1.36
CA LEU A 38 -7.52 1.07 -0.28
C LEU A 38 -8.07 2.30 0.46
N GLN A 39 -8.50 3.32 -0.27
CA GLN A 39 -9.14 4.51 0.27
C GLN A 39 -10.39 4.16 1.08
N LYS A 40 -11.22 3.23 0.59
CA LYS A 40 -12.40 2.76 1.31
C LYS A 40 -12.07 1.90 2.53
N HIS A 41 -11.02 1.08 2.46
CA HIS A 41 -10.61 0.21 3.55
C HIS A 41 -9.99 1.00 4.69
N TYR A 42 -9.09 1.92 4.36
CA TYR A 42 -8.38 2.74 5.32
C TYR A 42 -9.08 4.05 5.62
N ASP A 43 -10.18 4.41 4.94
CA ASP A 43 -10.86 5.69 5.08
C ASP A 43 -9.87 6.87 4.94
N ILE A 44 -9.13 6.87 3.83
CA ILE A 44 -8.13 7.87 3.44
C ILE A 44 -8.54 8.34 2.04
N ASN A 45 -8.55 9.65 1.78
CA ASN A 45 -8.90 10.19 0.45
C ASN A 45 -7.66 10.66 -0.34
N GLU A 46 -6.47 10.45 0.21
CA GLU A 46 -5.21 10.79 -0.44
C GLU A 46 -4.75 9.65 -1.37
N GLU A 47 -3.81 9.96 -2.25
CA GLU A 47 -3.26 9.05 -3.26
C GLU A 47 -1.73 9.02 -3.14
N ASP A 48 -1.08 8.08 -3.83
CA ASP A 48 0.37 7.99 -3.93
C ASP A 48 1.12 8.08 -2.57
N GLU A 49 2.05 9.04 -2.46
CA GLU A 49 2.87 9.27 -1.27
C GLU A 49 2.05 9.84 -0.11
N GLU A 50 1.08 10.71 -0.40
CA GLU A 50 0.20 11.34 0.60
C GLU A 50 -0.62 10.26 1.33
N PHE A 51 -1.14 9.27 0.61
CA PHE A 51 -1.80 8.12 1.24
C PHE A 51 -0.89 7.37 2.21
N LEU A 52 0.39 7.17 1.85
CA LEU A 52 1.36 6.48 2.71
C LEU A 52 1.71 7.32 3.94
N GLU A 53 1.71 8.64 3.81
CA GLU A 53 1.87 9.58 4.93
C GLU A 53 0.65 9.55 5.86
N GLU A 54 -0.57 9.68 5.34
CA GLU A 54 -1.82 9.54 6.09
C GLU A 54 -1.89 8.19 6.80
N LEU A 55 -1.55 7.10 6.10
CA LEU A 55 -1.47 5.76 6.67
C LEU A 55 -0.43 5.70 7.79
N ALA A 56 0.74 6.31 7.60
CA ALA A 56 1.77 6.39 8.62
C ALA A 56 1.29 7.18 9.85
N LEU A 57 0.57 8.30 9.66
CA LEU A 57 0.00 9.08 10.74
C LEU A 57 -1.08 8.29 11.50
N LYS A 58 -1.98 7.62 10.77
CA LYS A 58 -3.06 6.79 11.31
C LYS A 58 -2.56 5.62 12.14
N PHE A 59 -1.50 4.97 11.70
CA PHE A 59 -0.84 3.87 12.43
C PHE A 59 0.28 4.36 13.38
N ASN A 60 0.46 5.67 13.52
CA ASN A 60 1.48 6.29 14.36
C ASN A 60 2.92 5.81 14.02
N PHE A 61 3.18 5.50 12.76
CA PHE A 61 4.49 5.22 12.20
C PHE A 61 5.24 6.54 11.97
N LEU A 62 5.87 7.02 13.04
CA LEU A 62 6.65 8.25 13.03
C LEU A 62 8.13 7.93 13.22
N LEU A 63 8.97 8.48 12.34
CA LEU A 63 10.43 8.51 12.48
C LEU A 63 10.86 9.48 13.59
N LYS A 64 12.13 9.36 13.98
CA LYS A 64 12.77 10.34 14.87
C LYS A 64 12.67 11.74 14.26
N GLY A 65 12.01 12.65 14.98
CA GLY A 65 11.72 14.01 14.50
C GLY A 65 10.27 14.23 14.03
N LYS A 66 9.33 13.33 14.36
CA LYS A 66 7.90 13.43 14.02
C LYS A 66 7.61 13.44 12.51
N LYS A 67 8.48 12.82 11.70
CA LYS A 67 8.21 12.64 10.26
C LYS A 67 7.45 11.34 10.04
N PRO A 68 6.40 11.29 9.21
CA PRO A 68 5.74 10.04 8.84
C PRO A 68 6.74 9.08 8.18
N ASP A 69 6.66 7.79 8.55
CA ASP A 69 7.50 6.72 8.02
C ASP A 69 6.79 6.01 6.86
N THR A 70 6.85 6.61 5.67
CA THR A 70 6.23 6.10 4.43
C THR A 70 6.71 4.70 4.08
N LYS A 71 7.98 4.37 4.34
CA LYS A 71 8.54 3.03 4.13
C LYS A 71 7.86 1.98 4.98
N ARG A 72 7.61 2.30 6.25
CA ARG A 72 6.98 1.38 7.19
C ARG A 72 5.49 1.23 6.92
N SER A 73 4.79 2.31 6.60
CA SER A 73 3.39 2.25 6.16
C SER A 73 3.24 1.49 4.84
N SER A 74 4.15 1.68 3.87
CA SER A 74 4.19 0.90 2.62
C SER A 74 4.31 -0.59 2.87
N ARG A 75 5.24 -1.02 3.74
CA ARG A 75 5.38 -2.43 4.11
C ARG A 75 4.14 -2.97 4.80
N LYS A 76 3.53 -2.19 5.68
CA LYS A 76 2.30 -2.60 6.37
C LYS A 76 1.15 -2.77 5.37
N LEU A 77 1.01 -1.84 4.43
CA LEU A 77 0.03 -1.92 3.36
C LEU A 77 0.17 -3.19 2.51
N LEU A 78 1.40 -3.47 2.06
CA LEU A 78 1.70 -4.68 1.29
C LEU A 78 1.43 -5.95 2.09
N GLN A 79 1.75 -5.95 3.39
CA GLN A 79 1.45 -7.07 4.27
C GLN A 79 -0.07 -7.30 4.41
N ASP A 80 -0.84 -6.24 4.61
CA ASP A 80 -2.30 -6.29 4.76
C ASP A 80 -2.98 -6.81 3.48
N TRP A 81 -2.47 -6.35 2.32
CA TRP A 81 -2.87 -6.83 1.01
C TRP A 81 -2.57 -8.33 0.83
N GLN A 82 -1.35 -8.76 1.17
CA GLN A 82 -0.95 -10.17 1.05
C GLN A 82 -1.66 -11.10 2.01
N ASN A 83 -1.97 -10.64 3.22
CA ASN A 83 -2.78 -11.38 4.18
C ASN A 83 -4.24 -11.52 3.74
N GLY A 84 -4.69 -10.77 2.72
CA GLY A 84 -6.08 -10.74 2.28
C GLY A 84 -7.01 -10.04 3.28
N GLU A 85 -6.46 -9.17 4.15
CA GLU A 85 -7.26 -8.33 5.05
C GLU A 85 -8.10 -7.31 4.25
N ILE A 86 -7.57 -6.87 3.11
CA ILE A 86 -8.26 -6.06 2.12
C ILE A 86 -9.21 -6.95 1.32
N LYS A 87 -10.42 -7.16 1.85
CA LYS A 87 -11.46 -7.92 1.18
C LYS A 87 -11.98 -7.18 -0.05
N VAL A 88 -11.49 -7.59 -1.22
CA VAL A 88 -12.14 -7.36 -2.51
C VAL A 88 -13.43 -8.17 -2.49
N LYS A 89 -14.57 -7.54 -2.18
CA LYS A 89 -15.86 -8.21 -2.06
C LYS A 89 -16.58 -8.23 -3.40
#